data_AF-A0A955GHG6-F1
#
_entry.id   AF-A0A955GHG6-F1
#
_cell.length_a   1.000
_cell.length_b   1.000
_cell.length_c   1.000
_cell.angle_alpha   90.00
_cell.angle_beta   90.00
_cell.angle_gamma   90.00
#
_symmetry.space_group_name_H-M   'P 1'
#
loop_
_entity.id
_entity.type
_entity.pdbx_description
1 polymer ?
#
loop_
_entity_poly.entity_id
_entity_poly.type
_entity_poly.pdbx_seq_one_letter_code
_entity_poly.pdbx_strand_id
1 'polypeptide(L)' 'MLPSLTPGRVVVAIHKKWDIGDVVIARVRQIEVIKRVSSFSVSKVCLKGDNRNHSQDEDVYESQVIAKVVWPRGLTKV' A
#
# COMPACT_ATOMS: atom_id res chain seq x y z
N MET A 1 2.17 -8.82 0.04
CA MET A 1 3.01 -7.94 0.88
C MET A 1 4.07 -8.70 1.69
N LEU A 2 4.36 -9.98 1.43
CA LEU A 2 5.50 -10.67 2.05
C LEU A 2 6.83 -9.97 1.67
N PRO A 3 7.85 -9.91 2.55
CA PRO A 3 7.87 -10.42 3.92
C PRO A 3 7.17 -9.48 4.93
N SER A 4 6.81 -8.27 4.50
CA SER A 4 6.33 -7.22 5.38
C SER A 4 4.98 -7.53 6.05
N LEU A 5 4.04 -8.07 5.29
CA LEU A 5 2.76 -8.56 5.82
C LEU A 5 2.53 -9.97 5.34
N THR A 6 2.26 -10.86 6.28
CA THR A 6 1.89 -12.26 6.03
C THR A 6 0.38 -12.39 5.91
N PRO A 7 -0.12 -13.38 5.14
CA PRO A 7 -1.55 -13.72 5.18
C PRO A 7 -2.03 -13.95 6.62
N GLY A 8 -3.27 -13.53 6.92
CA GLY A 8 -3.85 -13.61 8.26
C GLY A 8 -3.36 -12.55 9.26
N ARG A 9 -2.38 -11.71 8.89
CA ARG A 9 -1.90 -10.63 9.75
C ARG A 9 -2.95 -9.51 9.86
N VAL A 10 -3.35 -9.19 11.09
CA VAL A 10 -4.17 -8.00 11.38
C VAL A 10 -3.35 -6.74 11.15
N VAL A 11 -3.97 -5.76 10.49
CA VAL A 11 -3.40 -4.42 10.26
C VAL A 11 -4.31 -3.36 10.84
N VAL A 12 -3.74 -2.24 11.28
CA VAL A 12 -4.49 -1.05 11.65
C VAL A 12 -4.14 0.05 10.67
N ALA A 13 -5.16 0.69 10.09
CA ALA A 13 -5.00 1.79 9.17
C ALA A 13 -5.81 3.01 9.62
N ILE A 14 -5.33 4.20 9.28
CA ILE A 14 -5.99 5.47 9.58
C ILE A 14 -6.14 6.31 8.32
N HIS A 15 -7.20 7.11 8.27
CA HIS A 15 -7.40 8.10 7.19
C HIS A 15 -6.45 9.28 7.42
N LYS A 16 -5.28 9.22 6.79
CA LYS A 16 -4.24 10.25 6.86
C LYS A 16 -3.54 10.32 5.51
N LYS A 17 -2.94 11.48 5.20
CA LYS A 17 -1.96 11.60 4.13
C LYS A 17 -0.86 10.55 4.29
N TRP A 18 -0.42 10.04 3.15
CA TRP A 18 0.62 9.03 2.99
C TRP A 18 1.73 9.61 2.11
N ASP A 19 2.90 9.00 2.20
CA ASP A 19 4.12 9.38 1.50
C ASP A 19 4.69 8.18 0.73
N ILE A 20 5.69 8.42 -0.12
CA ILE A 20 6.44 7.34 -0.76
C ILE A 20 7.06 6.43 0.31
N GLY A 21 6.92 5.13 0.13
CA GLY A 21 7.38 4.11 1.07
C GLY A 21 6.31 3.66 2.07
N ASP A 22 5.20 4.40 2.21
CA ASP A 22 4.11 3.97 3.08
C ASP A 22 3.36 2.77 2.53
N VAL A 23 2.84 1.93 3.44
CA VAL A 23 1.90 0.88 3.10
C VAL A 23 0.49 1.44 3.25
N VAL A 24 -0.33 1.27 2.21
CA VAL A 24 -1.68 1.82 2.12
C VAL A 24 -2.69 0.73 1.76
N ILE A 25 -3.94 0.97 2.14
CA ILE A 25 -5.12 0.25 1.64
C ILE A 25 -5.70 1.08 0.50
N ALA A 26 -5.91 0.46 -0.66
CA ALA A 26 -6.50 1.11 -1.83
C ALA A 26 -7.58 0.23 -2.47
N ARG A 27 -8.48 0.82 -3.24
CA ARG A 27 -9.51 0.10 -4.00
C ARG A 27 -9.16 0.03 -5.48
N VAL A 28 -8.82 -1.15 -5.97
CA VAL A 28 -8.47 -1.41 -7.37
C VAL A 28 -9.45 -2.41 -7.95
N ARG A 29 -10.09 -2.05 -9.07
CA ARG A 29 -11.10 -2.90 -9.74
C ARG A 29 -12.17 -3.45 -8.76
N GLN A 30 -12.66 -2.60 -7.86
CA GLN A 30 -13.64 -2.93 -6.81
C GLN A 30 -13.15 -3.88 -5.70
N ILE A 31 -11.85 -4.16 -5.62
CA ILE A 31 -11.24 -4.99 -4.58
C ILE A 31 -10.33 -4.11 -3.72
N GLU A 32 -10.33 -4.36 -2.41
CA GLU A 32 -9.38 -3.73 -1.50
C GLU A 32 -8.04 -4.46 -1.51
N VAL A 33 -6.98 -3.72 -1.76
CA VAL A 33 -5.61 -4.22 -1.82
C VAL A 33 -4.73 -3.48 -0.84
N ILE A 34 -3.74 -4.17 -0.30
CA ILE A 34 -2.69 -3.59 0.55
C ILE A 34 -1.39 -3.60 -0.24
N LYS A 35 -0.83 -2.41 -0.49
CA LYS A 35 0.37 -2.21 -1.30
C LYS A 35 1.22 -1.08 -0.73
N ARG A 36 2.48 -0.99 -1.18
CA ARG A 36 3.38 0.11 -0.84
C ARG A 36 3.36 1.17 -1.92
N VAL A 37 3.33 2.44 -1.52
CA VAL A 37 3.50 3.58 -2.43
C VAL A 37 4.94 3.60 -2.92
N SER A 38 5.16 3.42 -4.22
CA SER A 38 6.51 3.51 -4.80
C SER A 38 6.80 4.89 -5.40
N SER A 39 5.78 5.52 -5.96
CA SER A 39 5.86 6.84 -6.59
C SER A 39 4.45 7.40 -6.77
N PHE A 40 4.35 8.68 -7.07
CA PHE A 40 3.11 9.31 -7.49
C PHE A 40 3.40 10.41 -8.53
N SER A 41 2.37 10.77 -9.28
CA SER A 41 2.32 11.91 -10.21
C SER A 41 1.12 12.78 -9.84
N VAL A 42 0.81 13.80 -10.65
CA VAL A 42 -0.22 14.81 -10.36
C VAL A 42 -1.59 14.21 -9.98
N SER A 43 -1.94 13.01 -10.48
CA SER A 43 -3.24 12.38 -10.19
C SER A 43 -3.19 10.88 -9.93
N LYS A 44 -2.02 10.25 -10.08
CA LYS A 44 -1.87 8.79 -9.98
C LYS A 44 -0.81 8.40 -8.99
N VAL A 45 -1.06 7.30 -8.31
CA VAL A 45 -0.21 6.66 -7.32
C VAL A 45 0.20 5.31 -7.87
N CYS A 46 1.50 5.05 -7.91
CA CYS A 46 2.02 3.75 -8.28
C CYS A 46 2.16 2.90 -7.01
N LEU A 47 1.45 1.77 -6.99
CA LEU A 47 1.39 0.85 -5.87
C LEU A 47 2.12 -0.45 -6.21
N LYS A 48 3.10 -0.82 -5.39
CA LYS A 48 3.88 -2.05 -5.55
C LYS A 48 3.73 -2.94 -4.33
N GLY A 49 3.62 -4.23 -4.56
CA GLY A 49 3.68 -5.20 -3.48
C GLY A 49 5.13 -5.47 -3.09
N ASP A 50 5.37 -5.65 -1.80
CA ASP A 50 6.72 -5.96 -1.28
C ASP A 50 7.26 -7.31 -1.79
N ASN A 51 6.36 -8.23 -2.16
CA ASN A 51 6.73 -9.49 -2.81
C ASN A 51 6.75 -9.27 -4.33
N ARG A 52 7.86 -8.75 -4.85
CA ARG A 52 8.00 -8.38 -6.27
C ARG A 52 7.76 -9.54 -7.24
N ASN A 53 8.10 -10.77 -6.84
CA ASN A 53 7.95 -11.96 -7.70
C ASN A 53 6.49 -12.39 -7.89
N HIS A 54 5.57 -11.90 -7.06
CA HIS A 54 4.15 -12.27 -7.08
C HIS A 54 3.21 -11.06 -7.00
N SER A 55 3.73 -9.85 -7.22
CA SER A 55 2.94 -8.64 -7.23
C SER A 55 2.92 -8.05 -8.63
N GLN A 56 1.72 -7.88 -9.19
CA GLN A 56 1.52 -6.92 -10.27
C GLN A 56 1.57 -5.50 -9.68
N ASP A 57 2.34 -4.63 -10.33
CA ASP A 57 2.36 -3.20 -10.06
C ASP A 57 1.05 -2.59 -10.58
N GLU A 58 0.45 -1.69 -9.81
CA GLU A 58 -0.84 -1.09 -10.16
C GLU A 58 -0.75 0.43 -10.05
N ASP A 59 -1.13 1.11 -11.13
CA ASP A 59 -1.35 2.56 -11.10
C ASP A 59 -2.82 2.83 -10.75
N VAL A 60 -3.02 3.59 -9.67
CA VAL A 60 -4.35 3.95 -9.17
C VAL A 60 -4.49 5.46 -9.08
N TYR A 61 -5.71 5.98 -9.09
CA TYR A 61 -5.93 7.39 -8.78
C TYR A 61 -5.75 7.63 -7.28
N GLU A 62 -5.31 8.84 -6.91
CA GLU A 62 -5.17 9.24 -5.50
C GLU A 62 -6.47 9.03 -4.70
N SER A 63 -7.62 9.32 -5.32
CA SER A 63 -8.96 9.13 -4.73
C SER A 63 -9.31 7.67 -4.41
N GLN A 64 -8.54 6.71 -4.91
CA GLN A 64 -8.74 5.28 -4.63
C GLN A 64 -7.94 4.80 -3.42
N VAL A 65 -7.05 5.63 -2.86
CA VAL A 65 -6.33 5.31 -1.63
C VAL A 65 -7.21 5.62 -0.43
N ILE A 66 -7.50 4.60 0.37
CA ILE A 66 -8.46 4.67 1.49
C ILE A 66 -7.75 5.12 2.77
N ALA A 67 -6.66 4.45 3.14
CA ALA A 67 -6.02 4.65 4.44
C ALA A 67 -4.54 4.25 4.44
N LYS A 68 -3.76 4.87 5.33
CA LYS A 68 -2.36 4.49 5.62
C LYS A 68 -2.32 3.44 6.71
N VAL A 69 -1.61 2.33 6.48
CA VAL A 69 -1.34 1.31 7.48
C VAL A 69 -0.32 1.85 8.49
N VAL A 70 -0.68 1.86 9.77
CA VAL A 70 0.15 2.39 10.88
C VAL A 70 0.58 1.32 11.88
N TRP A 71 0.04 0.10 11.77
CA TRP A 71 0.48 -1.05 12.55
C TRP A 71 0.30 -2.35 11.74
N PRO A 72 1.26 -3.30 11.82
CA PRO A 72 2.49 -3.29 12.64
C PRO A 72 3.56 -2.29 12.18
N ARG A 73 4.22 -1.62 13.15
CA ARG A 73 5.39 -0.76 12.88
C ARG A 73 6.65 -1.61 12.91
N GLY A 74 7.03 -2.16 11.76
CA GLY A 74 8.27 -2.93 11.61
C GLY A 74 8.76 -3.04 10.17
N LEU A 75 8.19 -2.23 9.26
CA LEU A 75 8.29 -2.42 7.80
C LEU A 75 9.06 -1.32 7.08
N THR A 76 9.72 -0.47 7.85
CA THR A 76 10.69 0.50 7.38
C THR A 76 12.06 -0.13 7.60
N LYS A 77 12.61 -0.81 6.60
CA LYS A 77 14.07 -0.86 6.52
C LYS A 77 14.50 0.56 6.10
N VAL A 78 15.34 1.16 6.94
CA VAL A 78 16.14 2.35 6.65
C VAL A 78 16.85 2.15 5.31
#